data_AF-A0A5B7X3A3-F1
#
_entry.id   AF-A0A5B7X3A3-F1
#
_cell.length_a   1.000
_cell.length_b   1.000
_cell.length_c   1.000
_cell.angle_alpha   90.00
_cell.angle_beta   90.00
_cell.angle_gamma   90.00
#
_symmetry.space_group_name_H-M   'P 1'
#
loop_
_entity.id
_entity.type
_entity.pdbx_description
1 polymer ?
#
loop_
_entity_poly.entity_id
_entity_poly.type
_entity_poly.pdbx_seq_one_letter_code
_entity_poly.pdbx_strand_id
1 'polypeptide(L)'
;MKKHTAIRLLRTQLQNIHNEDIKRDEWLISTTTVLLRVFPLSADKKIGQLEQIENNPGYFEDLPAQKRIAARKEKAERFLNNYIEEIEVMGTENTGSKLELFFGSFRFWMILSSICILSFIAGTTSTTPLADTGNFDRNSLKIYEDMEKQLHLKQNTIDSLSYELEKLRLRS
;
A
#
# COMPACT_ATOMS: atom_id res chain seq x y z
N MET A 1 -7.15 0.73 25.05
CA MET A 1 -5.98 -0.02 25.59
C MET A 1 -4.82 0.97 25.78
N LYS A 2 -3.84 0.73 26.66
CA LYS A 2 -2.67 1.61 26.79
C LYS A 2 -1.69 1.43 25.62
N LYS A 3 -1.13 2.55 25.10
CA LYS A 3 -0.15 2.59 24.00
C LYS A 3 0.99 1.57 24.12
N HIS A 4 1.69 1.56 25.26
CA HIS A 4 2.80 0.62 25.48
C HIS A 4 2.38 -0.85 25.44
N THR A 5 1.16 -1.17 25.91
CA THR A 5 0.64 -2.54 25.84
C THR A 5 0.37 -2.96 24.40
N ALA A 6 -0.24 -2.06 23.61
CA ALA A 6 -0.53 -2.29 22.20
C ALA A 6 0.75 -2.54 21.39
N ILE A 7 1.74 -1.65 21.54
CA ILE A 7 3.06 -1.79 20.88
C ILE A 7 3.74 -3.09 21.30
N ARG A 8 3.73 -3.42 22.60
CA ARG A 8 4.33 -4.66 23.09
C ARG A 8 3.71 -5.89 22.45
N LEU A 9 2.38 -5.95 22.34
CA LEU A 9 1.69 -7.08 21.72
C LEU A 9 2.07 -7.25 20.24
N LEU A 10 2.16 -6.14 19.48
CA LEU A 10 2.59 -6.18 18.08
C LEU A 10 4.07 -6.60 17.95
N ARG A 11 4.96 -6.11 18.81
CA ARG A 11 6.37 -6.52 18.82
C ARG A 11 6.54 -8.00 19.12
N THR A 12 5.71 -8.57 20.00
CA THR A 12 5.70 -10.03 20.24
C THR A 12 5.29 -10.80 18.97
N GLN A 13 4.30 -10.34 18.21
CA GLN A 13 3.95 -10.99 16.94
C GLN A 13 5.06 -10.87 15.90
N LEU A 14 5.78 -9.75 15.88
CA LEU A 14 6.95 -9.56 15.03
C LEU A 14 8.08 -10.53 15.38
N GLN A 15 8.36 -10.75 16.67
CA GLN A 15 9.32 -11.78 17.08
C GLN A 15 8.87 -13.19 16.68
N ASN A 16 7.59 -13.49 16.85
CA ASN A 16 7.03 -14.81 16.56
C ASN A 16 7.05 -15.17 15.06
N ILE A 17 7.06 -14.19 14.15
CA ILE A 17 7.08 -14.47 12.71
C ILE A 17 8.40 -15.13 12.25
N HIS A 18 9.48 -14.89 12.98
CA HIS A 18 10.79 -15.47 12.70
C HIS A 18 11.00 -16.80 13.41
N ASN A 19 10.11 -17.20 14.33
CA ASN A 19 10.20 -18.49 14.98
C ASN A 19 9.95 -19.61 13.95
N GLU A 20 10.87 -20.56 13.86
CA GLU A 20 10.77 -21.69 12.94
C GLU A 20 9.76 -22.74 13.41
N ASP A 21 9.49 -22.79 14.72
CA ASP A 21 8.60 -23.76 15.34
C ASP A 21 7.10 -23.42 15.19
N ILE A 22 6.78 -22.13 14.97
CA ILE A 22 5.40 -21.67 14.88
C ILE A 22 4.89 -21.87 13.46
N LYS A 23 3.79 -22.62 13.33
CA LYS A 23 3.11 -22.75 12.04
C LYS A 23 2.51 -21.40 11.63
N ARG A 24 2.58 -21.12 10.33
CA ARG A 24 2.10 -19.87 9.75
C ARG A 24 0.65 -19.56 10.09
N ASP A 25 -0.24 -20.55 9.99
CA ASP A 25 -1.67 -20.37 10.23
C ASP A 25 -1.95 -20.04 11.71
N GLU A 26 -1.18 -20.65 12.62
CA GLU A 26 -1.25 -20.36 14.05
C GLU A 26 -0.78 -18.93 14.33
N TRP A 27 0.31 -18.49 13.69
CA TRP A 27 0.78 -17.11 13.77
C TRP A 27 -0.27 -16.12 13.24
N LEU A 28 -0.92 -16.44 12.12
CA LEU A 28 -1.95 -15.58 11.51
C LEU A 28 -3.15 -15.42 12.44
N ILE A 29 -3.68 -16.52 13.00
CA ILE A 29 -4.80 -16.50 13.95
C ILE A 29 -4.45 -15.69 15.21
N SER A 30 -3.26 -15.93 15.77
CA SER A 30 -2.74 -15.17 16.91
C SER A 30 -2.65 -13.67 16.60
N THR A 31 -2.09 -13.33 15.44
CA THR A 31 -1.89 -11.95 15.02
C THR A 31 -3.21 -11.25 14.77
N THR A 32 -4.17 -11.91 14.11
CA THR A 32 -5.55 -11.41 13.92
C THR A 32 -6.22 -11.10 15.25
N THR A 33 -6.07 -11.99 16.25
CA THR A 33 -6.61 -11.76 17.59
C THR A 33 -5.99 -10.53 18.26
N VAL A 34 -4.68 -10.31 18.07
CA VAL A 34 -3.99 -9.12 18.56
C VAL A 34 -4.48 -7.87 17.83
N LEU A 35 -4.61 -7.91 16.51
CA LEU A 35 -5.06 -6.77 15.71
C LEU A 35 -6.48 -6.33 16.08
N LEU A 36 -7.41 -7.26 16.31
CA LEU A 36 -8.75 -6.95 16.80
C LEU A 36 -8.75 -6.19 18.13
N ARG A 37 -7.78 -6.48 19.00
CA ARG A 37 -7.63 -5.80 20.30
C ARG A 37 -6.94 -4.45 20.18
N VAL A 38 -5.97 -4.35 19.28
CA VAL A 38 -5.14 -3.15 19.09
C VAL A 38 -5.84 -2.08 18.25
N PHE A 39 -6.56 -2.52 17.22
CA PHE A 39 -7.22 -1.67 16.23
C PHE A 39 -8.71 -2.05 16.10
N PRO A 40 -9.54 -1.86 17.14
CA PRO A 40 -10.94 -2.29 17.11
C PRO A 40 -11.78 -1.64 15.98
N LEU A 41 -11.35 -0.51 15.41
CA LEU A 41 -12.08 0.17 14.34
C LEU A 41 -11.54 -0.19 12.95
N SER A 42 -10.23 -0.40 12.82
CA SER A 42 -9.59 -0.69 11.52
C SER A 42 -9.09 -2.13 11.36
N ALA A 43 -9.41 -3.02 12.30
CA ALA A 43 -8.99 -4.42 12.30
C ALA A 43 -9.25 -5.13 10.98
N ASP A 44 -10.47 -5.06 10.43
CA ASP A 44 -10.85 -5.79 9.21
C ASP A 44 -9.94 -5.44 8.02
N LYS A 45 -9.61 -4.15 7.86
CA LYS A 45 -8.72 -3.69 6.81
C LYS A 45 -7.29 -4.19 7.03
N LYS A 46 -6.79 -4.13 8.26
CA LYS A 46 -5.43 -4.55 8.62
C LYS A 46 -5.25 -6.07 8.52
N ILE A 47 -6.27 -6.83 8.94
CA ILE A 47 -6.34 -8.29 8.77
C ILE A 47 -6.32 -8.63 7.28
N GLY A 48 -7.17 -7.97 6.47
CA GLY A 48 -7.20 -8.19 5.02
C GLY A 48 -5.87 -7.89 4.34
N GLN A 49 -5.13 -6.86 4.76
CA GLN A 49 -3.77 -6.59 4.26
C GLN A 49 -2.78 -7.71 4.58
N LEU A 50 -2.89 -8.29 5.78
CA LEU A 50 -2.03 -9.38 6.23
C LEU A 50 -2.34 -10.69 5.50
N GLU A 51 -3.62 -10.97 5.25
CA GLU A 51 -4.09 -12.14 4.49
C GLU A 51 -3.73 -12.03 2.99
N GLN A 52 -3.80 -10.83 2.41
CA GLN A 52 -3.43 -10.58 1.00
C GLN A 52 -1.94 -10.79 0.69
N ILE A 53 -1.08 -11.00 1.69
CA ILE A 53 0.30 -11.47 1.49
C ILE A 53 0.31 -12.81 0.71
N GLU A 54 -0.80 -13.55 0.72
CA GLU A 54 -0.97 -14.82 0.02
C GLU A 54 -1.18 -14.71 -1.48
N ASN A 55 -1.73 -13.59 -1.97
CA ASN A 55 -2.23 -13.47 -3.34
C ASN A 55 -1.29 -12.71 -4.27
N ASN A 56 -0.06 -13.21 -4.45
CA ASN A 56 0.80 -12.74 -5.55
C ASN A 56 1.18 -13.90 -6.47
N PRO A 57 0.24 -14.42 -7.28
CA PRO A 57 0.47 -15.58 -8.14
C PRO A 57 1.54 -15.32 -9.23
N GLY A 58 1.72 -14.08 -9.68
CA GLY A 58 2.57 -13.76 -10.84
C GLY A 58 4.06 -13.56 -10.59
N TYR A 59 4.55 -13.60 -9.34
CA TYR A 59 5.96 -13.25 -9.03
C TYR A 59 6.82 -14.45 -8.59
N PHE A 60 6.25 -15.65 -8.49
CA PHE A 60 6.80 -16.73 -7.68
C PHE A 60 6.87 -18.11 -8.33
N GLU A 61 6.57 -18.25 -9.62
CA GLU A 61 6.66 -19.54 -10.31
C GLU A 61 8.12 -20.04 -10.40
N ASP A 62 9.10 -19.13 -10.51
CA ASP A 62 10.53 -19.47 -10.65
C ASP A 62 11.34 -19.44 -9.35
N LEU A 63 10.73 -19.08 -8.21
CA LEU A 63 11.45 -18.88 -6.94
C LEU A 63 11.35 -20.07 -5.98
N PRO A 64 12.48 -20.53 -5.39
CA PRO A 64 12.48 -21.58 -4.37
C PRO A 64 11.52 -21.26 -3.20
N ALA A 65 10.86 -22.28 -2.66
CA ALA A 65 9.89 -22.15 -1.57
C ALA A 65 10.39 -21.31 -0.39
N GLN A 66 11.66 -21.44 0.00
CA GLN A 66 12.28 -20.68 1.07
C GLN A 66 12.33 -19.17 0.80
N LYS A 67 12.68 -18.76 -0.44
CA LYS A 67 12.70 -17.33 -0.81
C LYS A 67 11.31 -16.72 -0.79
N ARG A 68 10.29 -17.51 -1.17
CA ARG A 68 8.88 -17.09 -1.11
C ARG A 68 8.43 -16.87 0.34
N ILE A 69 8.79 -17.79 1.24
CA ILE A 69 8.50 -17.68 2.67
C ILE A 69 9.20 -16.45 3.26
N ALA A 70 10.49 -16.24 2.94
CA ALA A 70 11.25 -15.07 3.42
C ALA A 70 10.61 -13.74 2.96
N ALA A 71 10.27 -13.61 1.67
CA ALA A 71 9.63 -12.41 1.14
C ALA A 71 8.25 -12.14 1.78
N ARG A 72 7.47 -13.19 2.07
CA ARG A 72 6.19 -13.08 2.77
C ARG A 72 6.37 -12.63 4.23
N LYS A 73 7.36 -13.18 4.93
CA LYS A 73 7.73 -12.77 6.30
C LYS A 73 8.14 -11.29 6.33
N GLU A 74 9.00 -10.87 5.42
CA GLU A 74 9.46 -9.49 5.30
C GLU A 74 8.30 -8.51 5.02
N LYS A 75 7.34 -8.90 4.17
CA LYS A 75 6.15 -8.08 3.90
C LYS A 75 5.24 -7.96 5.13
N ALA A 76 5.03 -9.06 5.85
CA ALA A 76 4.26 -9.07 7.09
C ALA A 76 4.93 -8.22 8.19
N GLU A 77 6.25 -8.31 8.31
CA GLU A 77 7.05 -7.49 9.21
C GLU A 77 6.88 -6.00 8.91
N ARG A 78 6.95 -5.62 7.63
CA ARG A 78 6.70 -4.23 7.20
C ARG A 78 5.32 -3.74 7.63
N PHE A 79 4.27 -4.54 7.46
CA PHE A 79 2.93 -4.13 7.92
C PHE A 79 2.87 -3.96 9.44
N LEU A 80 3.43 -4.90 10.22
CA LEU A 80 3.45 -4.79 11.68
C LEU A 80 4.24 -3.58 12.16
N ASN A 81 5.38 -3.27 11.53
CA ASN A 81 6.17 -2.07 11.83
C ASN A 81 5.38 -0.80 11.52
N ASN A 82 4.70 -0.72 10.37
CA ASN A 82 3.85 0.42 10.04
C ASN A 82 2.71 0.60 11.05
N TYR A 83 2.13 -0.50 11.56
CA TYR A 83 1.10 -0.44 12.59
C TYR A 83 1.64 0.03 13.95
N ILE A 84 2.88 -0.34 14.31
CA ILE A 84 3.55 0.18 15.51
C ILE A 84 3.79 1.68 15.35
N GLU A 85 4.30 2.12 14.20
CA GLU A 85 4.53 3.53 13.90
C GLU A 85 3.23 4.34 13.94
N GLU A 86 2.15 3.81 13.39
CA GLU A 86 0.82 4.43 13.46
C GLU A 86 0.38 4.67 14.91
N ILE A 87 0.58 3.68 15.80
CA ILE A 87 0.30 3.85 17.24
C ILE A 87 1.28 4.84 17.89
N GLU A 88 2.52 4.90 17.42
CA GLU A 88 3.52 5.83 17.92
C GLU A 88 3.15 7.29 17.60
N VAL A 89 2.66 7.54 16.39
CA VAL A 89 2.29 8.88 15.89
C VAL A 89 0.87 9.28 16.29
N MET A 90 -0.11 8.42 16.10
CA MET A 90 -1.54 8.74 16.27
C MET A 90 -2.11 8.28 17.62
N GLY A 91 -1.41 7.40 18.33
CA GLY A 91 -1.92 6.78 19.55
C GLY A 91 -2.79 5.55 19.28
N THR A 92 -3.42 5.02 20.34
CA THR A 92 -4.29 3.85 20.21
C THR A 92 -5.68 4.26 19.78
N GLU A 93 -6.31 3.47 18.91
CA GLU A 93 -7.72 3.64 18.60
C GLU A 93 -8.57 3.53 19.87
N ASN A 94 -9.35 4.56 20.15
CA ASN A 94 -10.38 4.53 21.17
C ASN A 94 -11.72 4.38 20.47
N THR A 95 -12.51 3.38 20.87
CA THR A 95 -13.88 3.15 20.39
C THR A 95 -14.84 4.30 20.74
N GLY A 96 -14.40 5.33 21.48
CA GLY A 96 -15.20 6.46 21.94
C GLY A 96 -15.24 7.68 21.03
N SER A 97 -14.45 7.78 19.96
CA SER A 97 -14.33 9.06 19.22
C SER A 97 -14.11 8.86 17.72
N LYS A 98 -15.18 8.55 16.98
CA LYS A 98 -15.21 8.74 15.52
C LYS A 98 -14.69 10.15 15.13
N LEU A 99 -14.93 11.15 15.98
CA LEU A 99 -14.43 12.53 15.85
C LEU A 99 -12.90 12.66 15.84
N GLU A 100 -12.14 11.86 16.61
CA GLU A 100 -10.67 11.98 16.64
C GLU A 100 -10.01 11.47 15.35
N LEU A 101 -10.59 10.45 14.71
CA LEU A 101 -10.20 9.99 13.37
C LEU A 101 -10.46 11.05 12.29
N PHE A 102 -11.54 11.83 12.42
CA PHE A 102 -11.79 13.00 11.58
C PHE A 102 -10.76 14.11 11.82
N PHE A 103 -10.42 14.42 13.09
CA PHE A 103 -9.42 15.44 13.40
C PHE A 103 -8.00 15.05 12.97
N GLY A 104 -7.62 13.77 13.09
CA GLY A 104 -6.34 13.26 12.60
C GLY A 104 -6.22 13.36 11.08
N SER A 105 -7.27 12.96 10.36
CA SER A 105 -7.33 13.09 8.90
C SER A 105 -7.31 14.57 8.47
N PHE A 106 -8.07 15.43 9.15
CA PHE A 106 -8.12 16.86 8.84
C PHE A 106 -6.76 17.55 9.04
N ARG A 107 -6.03 17.23 10.13
CA ARG A 107 -4.69 17.77 10.36
C ARG A 107 -3.69 17.30 9.30
N PHE A 108 -3.76 16.03 8.87
CA PHE A 108 -2.94 15.52 7.78
C PHE A 108 -3.19 16.27 6.47
N TRP A 109 -4.47 16.45 6.08
CA TRP A 109 -4.83 17.18 4.86
C TRP A 109 -4.43 18.67 4.91
N MET A 110 -4.56 19.32 6.08
CA MET A 110 -4.12 20.71 6.28
C MET A 110 -2.60 20.87 6.17
N ILE A 111 -1.82 19.92 6.71
CA ILE A 111 -0.35 19.95 6.60
C ILE A 111 0.06 19.70 5.15
N LEU A 112 -0.53 18.70 4.49
CA LEU A 112 -0.25 18.39 3.09
C LEU A 112 -0.59 19.55 2.16
N SER A 113 -1.76 20.20 2.36
CA SER A 113 -2.14 21.37 1.56
C SER A 113 -1.18 22.55 1.78
N SER A 114 -0.74 22.76 3.02
CA SER A 114 0.21 23.82 3.36
C SER A 114 1.58 23.59 2.71
N ILE A 115 2.06 22.35 2.69
CA ILE A 115 3.32 21.99 2.02
C ILE A 115 3.20 22.21 0.51
N CYS A 116 2.11 21.77 -0.13
CA CYS A 116 1.88 21.97 -1.56
C CYS A 116 1.83 23.47 -1.94
N ILE A 117 1.17 24.30 -1.14
CA ILE A 117 1.09 25.76 -1.36
C ILE A 117 2.47 26.41 -1.18
N LEU A 118 3.22 26.03 -0.14
CA LEU A 118 4.57 26.53 0.09
C LEU A 118 5.54 26.11 -1.01
N SER A 119 5.45 24.88 -1.53
CA SER A 119 6.22 24.41 -2.69
C SER A 119 5.88 25.20 -3.96
N PHE A 120 4.62 25.58 -4.15
CA PHE A 120 4.20 26.39 -5.29
C PHE A 120 4.72 27.84 -5.19
N ILE A 121 4.66 28.45 -4.00
CA ILE A 121 5.11 29.83 -3.76
C ILE A 121 6.65 29.92 -3.76
N ALA A 122 7.34 28.94 -3.14
CA ALA A 122 8.81 28.89 -3.11
C ALA A 122 9.41 28.50 -4.47
N GLY A 123 8.67 27.78 -5.32
CA GLY A 123 9.10 27.38 -6.67
C GLY A 123 9.14 28.53 -7.70
N THR A 124 8.54 29.69 -7.40
CA THR A 124 8.49 30.82 -8.35
C THR A 124 9.55 31.91 -8.14
N THR A 125 10.42 31.81 -7.13
CA THR A 125 11.33 32.92 -6.76
C THR A 125 12.83 32.64 -6.85
N SER A 126 13.30 31.56 -7.50
CA SER A 126 14.75 31.45 -7.79
C SER A 126 15.08 30.86 -9.16
N THR A 127 15.20 31.73 -10.16
CA THR A 127 16.21 31.66 -11.23
C THR A 127 17.60 31.70 -10.56
N THR A 128 18.67 30.93 -10.83
CA THR A 128 19.22 30.08 -11.93
C THR A 128 20.65 29.64 -11.46
N PRO A 129 21.51 28.84 -12.16
CA PRO A 129 21.41 28.18 -13.47
C PRO A 129 21.82 26.67 -13.51
N LEU A 130 21.68 26.09 -14.70
CA LEU A 130 21.96 24.72 -15.16
C LEU A 130 23.33 24.13 -14.76
N ALA A 131 23.29 22.88 -14.25
CA ALA A 131 24.09 21.75 -14.75
C ALA A 131 23.37 20.42 -14.42
N ASP A 132 23.19 19.57 -15.44
CA ASP A 132 22.76 18.15 -15.38
C ASP A 132 21.28 17.72 -15.24
N THR A 133 20.32 18.52 -15.73
CA THR A 133 18.92 18.05 -15.95
C THR A 133 18.53 17.80 -17.41
N GLY A 134 19.51 17.64 -18.30
CA GLY A 134 19.24 17.41 -19.74
C GLY A 134 18.79 15.98 -20.12
N ASN A 135 18.91 15.00 -19.22
CA ASN A 135 18.67 13.59 -19.55
C ASN A 135 17.44 12.96 -18.89
N PHE A 136 16.86 13.60 -17.86
CA PHE A 136 15.71 13.01 -17.16
C PHE A 136 14.38 13.26 -17.89
N ASP A 137 14.26 14.37 -18.61
CA ASP A 137 12.99 14.81 -19.21
C ASP A 137 12.67 14.19 -20.59
N ARG A 138 13.68 13.68 -21.31
CA ARG A 138 13.46 13.00 -22.60
C ARG A 138 13.01 11.55 -22.46
N ASN A 139 13.43 10.87 -21.39
CA ASN A 139 13.04 9.48 -21.14
C ASN A 139 11.63 9.39 -20.57
N SER A 140 11.26 10.30 -19.67
CA SER A 140 9.89 10.38 -19.15
C SER A 140 8.88 10.65 -20.27
N LEU A 141 9.15 11.64 -21.14
CA LEU A 141 8.27 11.98 -22.25
C LEU A 141 8.09 10.82 -23.25
N LYS A 142 9.18 10.10 -23.57
CA LYS A 142 9.12 8.90 -24.42
C LYS A 142 8.30 7.77 -23.80
N ILE A 143 8.39 7.59 -22.49
CA ILE A 143 7.60 6.57 -21.78
C ILE A 143 6.11 6.92 -21.83
N TYR A 144 5.75 8.19 -21.64
CA TYR A 144 4.35 8.63 -21.77
C TYR A 144 3.83 8.48 -23.21
N GLU A 145 4.63 8.84 -24.21
CA GLU A 145 4.24 8.69 -25.62
C GLU A 145 4.08 7.21 -26.04
N ASP A 146 4.90 6.31 -25.50
CA ASP A 146 4.77 4.87 -25.75
C ASP A 146 3.54 4.29 -25.04
N MET A 147 3.29 4.69 -23.78
CA MET A 147 2.08 4.30 -23.05
C MET A 147 0.80 4.77 -23.76
N GLU A 148 0.80 5.99 -24.29
CA GLU A 148 -0.34 6.55 -25.03
C GLU A 148 -0.60 5.79 -26.33
N LYS A 149 0.45 5.42 -27.08
CA LYS A 149 0.34 4.57 -28.27
C LYS A 149 -0.20 3.18 -27.95
N GLN A 150 0.27 2.57 -26.87
CA GLN A 150 -0.23 1.26 -26.42
C GLN A 150 -1.72 1.33 -26.04
N LEU A 151 -2.14 2.41 -25.38
CA LEU A 151 -3.53 2.61 -24.99
C LEU A 151 -4.44 2.75 -26.22
N HIS A 152 -4.01 3.54 -27.23
CA HIS A 152 -4.74 3.65 -28.49
C HIS A 152 -4.86 2.32 -29.25
N LEU A 153 -3.78 1.52 -29.29
CA LEU A 153 -3.82 0.19 -29.91
C LEU A 153 -4.81 -0.75 -29.20
N LYS A 154 -4.81 -0.73 -27.87
CA LYS A 154 -5.76 -1.53 -27.07
C LYS A 154 -7.20 -1.06 -27.31
N GLN A 155 -7.44 0.24 -27.38
CA GLN A 155 -8.76 0.78 -27.68
C GLN A 155 -9.27 0.32 -29.05
N ASN A 156 -8.44 0.42 -30.09
CA ASN A 156 -8.83 -0.04 -31.44
C ASN A 156 -9.13 -1.54 -31.48
N THR A 157 -8.42 -2.35 -30.68
CA THR A 157 -8.67 -3.79 -30.58
C THR A 157 -10.00 -4.08 -29.88
N ILE A 158 -10.33 -3.31 -28.83
CA ILE A 158 -11.63 -3.41 -28.16
C ILE A 158 -12.75 -3.04 -29.12
N ASP A 159 -12.58 -1.97 -29.89
CA ASP A 159 -13.59 -1.52 -30.85
C ASP A 159 -13.78 -2.55 -31.98
N SER A 160 -12.69 -3.17 -32.47
CA SER A 160 -12.80 -4.23 -33.50
C SER A 160 -13.48 -5.48 -32.96
N LEU A 161 -13.14 -5.92 -31.75
CA LEU A 161 -13.77 -7.07 -31.12
C LEU A 161 -15.24 -6.81 -30.80
N SER A 162 -15.57 -5.60 -30.36
CA SER A 162 -16.95 -5.17 -30.11
C SER A 162 -17.77 -5.18 -31.41
N TYR A 163 -17.18 -4.72 -32.51
CA TYR A 163 -17.81 -4.78 -33.83
C TYR A 163 -18.02 -6.22 -34.34
N GLU A 164 -17.04 -7.10 -34.14
CA GLU A 164 -17.18 -8.52 -34.51
C GLU A 164 -18.24 -9.24 -33.67
N LEU A 165 -18.29 -8.96 -32.37
CA LEU A 165 -19.34 -9.48 -31.47
C LEU A 165 -20.73 -9.03 -31.92
N GLU A 166 -20.89 -7.75 -32.25
CA GLU A 166 -22.17 -7.22 -32.73
C GLU A 166 -22.59 -7.86 -34.06
N LYS A 167 -21.62 -8.06 -34.97
CA LYS A 167 -21.85 -8.75 -36.25
C LYS A 167 -22.23 -10.23 -36.09
N LEU A 168 -21.64 -10.93 -35.12
CA LEU A 168 -22.00 -12.31 -34.78
C LEU A 168 -23.39 -12.39 -34.15
N ARG A 169 -23.73 -11.43 -33.27
CA ARG A 169 -25.05 -11.30 -32.66
C ARG A 169 -26.17 -11.04 -33.69
N LEU A 170 -25.88 -10.28 -34.74
CA LEU A 170 -26.83 -10.00 -35.82
C LEU A 170 -26.99 -11.18 -36.82
N ARG A 171 -26.14 -12.21 -36.72
CA ARG A 171 -26.18 -13.42 -37.55
C ARG A 171 -26.80 -14.64 -36.85
N SER A 172 -27.02 -14.59 -35.54
CA SER A 172 -27.74 -15.60 -34.74
C SER A 172 -29.21 -15.26 -34.61
#